data_AF-A0A6C0C7M1-F1
#
_entry.id   AF-A0A6C0C7M1-F1
#
_cell.length_a   1.000
_cell.length_b   1.000
_cell.length_c   1.000
_cell.angle_alpha   90.00
_cell.angle_beta   90.00
_cell.angle_gamma   90.00
#
_symmetry.space_group_name_H-M   'P 1'
#
loop_
_entity.id
_entity.type
_entity.pdbx_description
1 polymer ?
#
loop_
_entity_poly.entity_id
_entity_poly.type
_entity_poly.pdbx_seq_one_letter_code
_entity_poly.pdbx_strand_id
1 'polypeptide(L)'
;MSKKSIKKTKKNRKSLKYKLSDKKYNKLIKEKKSKKISKKNNKLLDNELQKKYCKCVKTLKKKYPKKSKIYIGKFGICMNSVYKNRGFKPPYNVSNTCKDFYNY
;
A
#
# COMPACT_ATOMS: atom_id res chain seq x y z
N MET A 1 -8.53 44.34 -5.81
CA MET A 1 -7.68 43.12 -5.82
C MET A 1 -8.57 41.88 -5.76
N SER A 2 -8.80 41.22 -6.88
CA SER A 2 -9.71 40.07 -6.98
C SER A 2 -9.05 38.80 -6.44
N LYS A 3 -9.56 38.25 -5.32
CA LYS A 3 -9.13 36.97 -4.75
C LYS A 3 -9.55 35.84 -5.70
N LYS A 4 -8.65 35.43 -6.60
CA LYS A 4 -8.83 34.28 -7.50
C LYS A 4 -8.85 33.00 -6.64
N SER A 5 -10.05 32.47 -6.37
CA SER A 5 -10.20 31.22 -5.62
C SER A 5 -9.68 30.05 -6.47
N ILE A 6 -8.55 29.48 -6.07
CA ILE A 6 -8.00 28.28 -6.70
C ILE A 6 -8.96 27.12 -6.40
N LYS A 7 -9.84 26.79 -7.36
CA LYS A 7 -10.65 25.57 -7.32
C LYS A 7 -9.70 24.37 -7.29
N LYS A 8 -9.42 23.82 -6.10
CA LYS A 8 -8.68 22.56 -5.93
C LYS A 8 -9.42 21.46 -6.70
N THR A 9 -8.87 21.02 -7.83
CA THR A 9 -9.34 19.84 -8.55
C THR A 9 -9.29 18.64 -7.61
N LYS A 10 -10.45 18.03 -7.37
CA LYS A 10 -10.59 16.88 -6.46
C LYS A 10 -9.84 15.70 -7.06
N LYS A 11 -8.62 15.41 -6.57
CA LYS A 11 -7.79 14.29 -7.06
C LYS A 11 -8.59 12.99 -6.98
N ASN A 12 -8.85 12.37 -8.14
CA ASN A 12 -9.48 11.05 -8.20
C ASN A 12 -8.58 10.03 -7.48
N ARG A 13 -9.05 9.52 -6.34
CA ARG A 13 -8.28 8.58 -5.52
C ARG A 13 -8.26 7.19 -6.13
N LYS A 14 -7.15 6.48 -5.94
CA LYS A 14 -7.04 5.09 -6.38
C LYS A 14 -7.83 4.17 -5.44
N SER A 15 -8.50 3.19 -6.02
CA SER A 15 -9.21 2.17 -5.23
C SER A 15 -8.24 1.20 -4.56
N LEU A 16 -8.54 0.83 -3.31
CA LEU A 16 -7.89 -0.29 -2.61
C LEU A 16 -8.42 -1.67 -3.01
N LYS A 17 -9.42 -1.75 -3.91
CA LYS A 17 -9.94 -3.04 -4.34
C LYS A 17 -8.80 -3.86 -4.96
N TYR A 18 -8.64 -5.08 -4.46
CA TYR A 18 -7.73 -6.06 -5.01
C TYR A 18 -8.24 -6.48 -6.38
N LYS A 19 -7.36 -6.50 -7.38
CA LYS A 19 -7.70 -6.94 -8.74
C LYS A 19 -7.17 -8.34 -9.08
N LEU A 20 -6.50 -9.01 -8.13
CA LEU A 20 -5.96 -10.35 -8.31
C LEU A 20 -6.75 -11.38 -7.52
N SER A 21 -6.97 -12.55 -8.13
CA SER A 21 -7.32 -13.77 -7.41
C SER A 21 -6.16 -14.25 -6.55
N ASP A 22 -6.46 -14.94 -5.46
CA ASP A 22 -5.43 -15.44 -4.54
C ASP A 22 -4.47 -16.42 -5.22
N LYS A 23 -4.98 -17.26 -6.14
CA LYS A 23 -4.15 -18.16 -6.95
C LYS A 23 -3.10 -17.38 -7.76
N LYS A 24 -3.52 -16.32 -8.46
CA LYS A 24 -2.61 -15.49 -9.26
C LYS A 24 -1.64 -14.74 -8.36
N TYR A 25 -2.10 -14.22 -7.22
CA TYR A 25 -1.25 -13.52 -6.26
C TYR A 25 -0.14 -14.44 -5.74
N ASN A 26 -0.49 -15.64 -5.28
CA ASN A 26 0.47 -16.62 -4.77
C ASN A 26 1.47 -17.07 -5.84
N LYS A 27 1.02 -17.23 -7.09
CA LYS A 27 1.92 -17.51 -8.23
C LYS A 27 2.97 -16.41 -8.40
N LEU A 28 2.54 -15.15 -8.42
CA LEU A 28 3.46 -14.02 -8.58
C LEU A 28 4.44 -13.88 -7.40
N ILE A 29 4.01 -14.17 -6.18
CA ILE A 29 4.90 -14.19 -5.00
C ILE A 29 6.02 -15.21 -5.20
N LYS A 30 5.69 -16.43 -5.68
CA LYS A 30 6.67 -17.47 -5.99
C LYS A 30 7.63 -17.04 -7.10
N GLU A 31 7.09 -16.52 -8.22
CA GLU A 31 7.90 -16.02 -9.34
C GLU A 31 8.88 -14.92 -8.90
N LYS A 32 8.44 -13.99 -8.04
CA LYS A 32 9.28 -12.90 -7.52
C LYS A 32 10.40 -13.44 -6.62
N LYS A 33 10.12 -14.42 -5.77
CA LYS A 33 11.14 -15.08 -4.94
C LYS A 33 12.17 -15.81 -5.80
N SER A 34 11.74 -16.51 -6.85
CA SER A 34 12.63 -17.20 -7.79
C SER A 34 13.35 -16.26 -8.77
N LYS A 35 13.16 -14.94 -8.69
CA LYS A 35 13.70 -13.94 -9.63
C LYS A 35 13.31 -14.16 -11.10
N LYS A 36 12.29 -14.97 -11.39
CA LYS A 36 11.81 -15.32 -12.74
C LYS A 36 10.56 -14.53 -13.17
N ILE A 37 10.22 -13.47 -12.42
CA ILE A 37 9.02 -12.69 -12.66
C ILE A 37 9.19 -11.71 -13.83
N SER A 38 8.23 -11.67 -14.76
CA SER A 38 8.20 -10.67 -15.83
C SER A 38 8.03 -9.25 -15.28
N LYS A 39 8.59 -8.23 -15.95
CA LYS A 39 8.44 -6.81 -15.58
C LYS A 39 6.97 -6.41 -15.38
N LYS A 40 6.06 -6.87 -16.26
CA LYS A 40 4.62 -6.60 -16.17
C LYS A 40 4.01 -7.21 -14.90
N ASN A 41 4.34 -8.47 -14.64
CA ASN A 41 3.87 -9.21 -13.46
C ASN A 41 4.43 -8.63 -12.16
N ASN A 42 5.69 -8.22 -12.16
CA ASN A 42 6.31 -7.60 -10.99
C ASN A 42 5.63 -6.28 -10.63
N LYS A 43 5.38 -5.41 -11.63
CA LYS A 43 4.64 -4.15 -11.42
C LYS A 43 3.23 -4.39 -10.88
N LEU A 44 2.55 -5.41 -11.40
CA LEU A 44 1.22 -5.80 -10.95
C LEU A 44 1.23 -6.31 -9.50
N LEU A 45 2.21 -7.16 -9.14
CA LEU A 45 2.40 -7.63 -7.77
C LEU A 45 2.74 -6.48 -6.81
N ASP A 46 3.63 -5.57 -7.21
CA ASP A 46 4.04 -4.44 -6.39
C ASP A 46 2.88 -3.49 -6.09
N ASN A 47 2.03 -3.22 -7.10
CA ASN A 47 0.80 -2.46 -6.90
C ASN A 47 -0.14 -3.15 -5.89
N GLU A 48 -0.26 -4.48 -5.93
CA GLU A 48 -1.11 -5.19 -4.97
C GLU A 48 -0.50 -5.28 -3.57
N LEU A 49 0.82 -5.46 -3.44
CA LEU A 49 1.50 -5.37 -2.16
C LEU A 49 1.32 -3.98 -1.54
N GLN A 50 1.45 -2.93 -2.34
CA GLN A 50 1.23 -1.56 -1.91
C GLN A 50 -0.21 -1.33 -1.42
N LYS A 51 -1.22 -1.83 -2.14
CA LYS A 51 -2.62 -1.78 -1.67
C LYS A 51 -2.82 -2.56 -0.37
N LYS A 52 -2.24 -3.77 -0.23
CA LYS A 52 -2.27 -4.55 1.02
C LYS A 52 -1.63 -3.78 2.18
N TYR A 53 -0.49 -3.17 1.94
CA TYR A 53 0.22 -2.33 2.91
C TYR A 53 -0.65 -1.17 3.37
N CYS A 54 -1.15 -0.36 2.43
CA CYS A 54 -1.94 0.80 2.79
C CYS A 54 -3.25 0.37 3.50
N LYS A 55 -3.92 -0.71 3.04
CA LYS A 55 -5.12 -1.24 3.70
C LYS A 55 -4.81 -1.64 5.15
N CYS A 56 -3.70 -2.34 5.40
CA CYS A 56 -3.24 -2.67 6.74
C CYS A 56 -3.08 -1.42 7.61
N VAL A 57 -2.39 -0.38 7.10
CA VAL A 57 -2.19 0.88 7.83
C VAL A 57 -3.53 1.55 8.15
N LYS A 58 -4.46 1.58 7.18
CA LYS A 58 -5.81 2.14 7.37
C LYS A 58 -6.60 1.38 8.43
N THR A 59 -6.55 0.04 8.40
CA THR A 59 -7.23 -0.81 9.38
C THR A 59 -6.70 -0.57 10.79
N LEU A 60 -5.37 -0.53 10.96
CA LEU A 60 -4.76 -0.26 12.27
C LEU A 60 -5.10 1.15 12.77
N LYS A 61 -5.12 2.16 11.89
CA LYS A 61 -5.56 3.51 12.24
C LYS A 61 -7.01 3.56 12.72
N LYS A 62 -7.91 2.79 12.09
CA LYS A 62 -9.34 2.77 12.44
C LYS A 62 -9.60 1.98 13.72
N LYS A 63 -8.85 0.90 13.93
CA LYS A 63 -9.09 -0.05 15.03
C LYS A 63 -8.50 0.39 16.37
N TYR A 64 -7.39 1.12 16.36
CA TYR A 64 -6.64 1.44 17.57
C TYR A 64 -6.58 2.94 17.87
N PRO A 65 -6.64 3.35 19.14
CA PRO A 65 -6.56 4.76 19.52
C PRO A 65 -5.16 5.33 19.22
N LYS A 66 -5.09 6.64 18.95
CA LYS A 66 -3.87 7.34 18.53
C LYS A 66 -2.68 7.14 19.48
N LYS A 67 -2.94 7.00 20.78
CA LYS A 67 -1.93 6.82 21.84
C LYS A 67 -1.43 5.38 21.98
N SER A 68 -2.06 4.41 21.31
CA SER A 68 -1.63 3.01 21.41
C SER A 68 -0.31 2.75 20.70
N LYS A 69 0.50 1.84 21.26
CA LYS A 69 1.73 1.35 20.64
C LYS A 69 1.48 0.83 19.22
N ILE A 70 0.34 0.18 18.98
CA ILE A 70 -0.05 -0.36 17.68
C ILE A 70 -0.33 0.77 16.67
N TYR A 71 -1.03 1.83 17.07
CA TYR A 71 -1.27 2.98 16.20
C TYR A 71 0.04 3.66 15.81
N ILE A 72 0.95 3.85 16.77
CA ILE A 72 2.27 4.48 16.51
C ILE A 72 3.10 3.57 15.58
N GLY A 73 3.19 2.28 15.89
CA GLY A 73 3.95 1.28 15.15
C GLY A 73 3.32 0.75 13.85
N LYS A 74 2.13 1.22 13.46
CA LYS A 74 1.34 0.71 12.32
C LYS A 74 2.14 0.52 11.04
N PHE A 75 3.02 1.47 10.72
CA PHE A 75 3.82 1.41 9.49
C PHE A 75 4.83 0.27 9.53
N GLY A 76 5.51 0.08 10.67
CA GLY A 76 6.45 -1.02 10.87
C GLY A 76 5.76 -2.38 10.87
N ILE A 77 4.61 -2.50 11.55
CA ILE A 77 3.80 -3.72 11.60
C ILE A 77 3.38 -4.13 10.19
N CYS A 78 2.78 -3.20 9.43
CA CYS A 78 2.35 -3.48 8.06
C CYS A 78 3.54 -3.71 7.13
N MET A 79 4.69 -3.07 7.35
CA MET A 79 5.89 -3.29 6.56
C MET A 79 6.43 -4.71 6.74
N ASN A 80 6.53 -5.17 7.99
CA ASN A 80 6.95 -6.53 8.30
C ASN A 80 5.97 -7.55 7.70
N SER A 81 4.68 -7.36 7.99
CA SER A 81 3.63 -8.27 7.53
C SER A 81 3.56 -8.37 6.01
N VAL A 82 3.68 -7.24 5.28
CA VAL A 82 3.50 -7.19 3.82
C VAL A 82 4.77 -7.58 3.05
N TYR A 83 5.93 -7.05 3.46
CA TYR A 83 7.17 -7.16 2.70
C TYR A 83 8.20 -8.07 3.38
N LYS A 84 8.62 -7.76 4.62
CA LYS A 84 9.77 -8.43 5.23
C LYS A 84 9.55 -9.92 5.46
N ASN A 85 8.39 -10.31 6.00
CA ASN A 85 8.05 -11.72 6.22
C ASN A 85 7.92 -12.51 4.90
N ARG A 86 7.80 -11.82 3.76
CA ARG A 86 7.77 -12.43 2.42
C ARG A 86 9.13 -12.44 1.73
N GLY A 87 10.17 -11.91 2.36
CA GLY A 87 11.52 -11.82 1.79
C GLY A 87 11.67 -10.74 0.72
N PHE A 88 10.82 -9.70 0.73
CA PHE A 88 10.88 -8.62 -0.24
C PHE A 88 11.42 -7.33 0.37
N LYS A 89 12.26 -6.63 -0.39
CA LYS A 89 12.69 -5.27 -0.05
C LYS A 89 11.51 -4.32 -0.34
N PRO A 90 11.01 -3.58 0.67
CA PRO A 90 9.94 -2.63 0.44
C PRO A 90 10.42 -1.46 -0.43
N PRO A 91 9.54 -0.89 -1.27
CA PRO A 91 9.89 0.27 -2.07
C PRO A 91 10.11 1.49 -1.17
N TYR A 92 10.98 2.40 -1.62
CA TYR A 92 11.23 3.66 -0.94
C TYR A 92 9.92 4.44 -0.77
N ASN A 93 9.69 4.98 0.43
CA ASN A 93 8.53 5.83 0.73
C ASN A 93 7.15 5.20 0.49
N VAL A 94 6.99 3.88 0.67
CA VAL A 94 5.69 3.19 0.57
C VAL A 94 4.60 3.85 1.43
N SER A 95 4.93 4.37 2.62
CA SER A 95 3.98 5.06 3.50
C SER A 95 3.38 6.32 2.86
N ASN A 96 4.19 7.08 2.11
CA ASN A 96 3.73 8.32 1.46
C ASN A 96 2.77 8.03 0.30
N THR A 97 2.97 6.91 -0.40
CA THR A 97 2.09 6.51 -1.50
C THR A 97 0.67 6.16 -1.04
N CYS A 98 0.47 5.85 0.24
CA CYS A 98 -0.87 5.61 0.79
C CYS A 98 -1.77 6.85 0.78
N LYS A 99 -1.19 8.06 0.66
CA LYS A 99 -1.92 9.32 0.47
C LYS A 99 -2.76 9.32 -0.81
N ASP A 100 -2.37 8.53 -1.82
CA ASP A 100 -3.13 8.40 -3.07
C ASP A 100 -4.42 7.57 -2.92
N PHE A 101 -4.57 6.86 -1.79
CA PHE A 101 -5.69 5.96 -1.54
C PHE A 101 -6.71 6.51 -0.53
N TYR A 102 -6.33 7.34 0.46
CA TYR A 102 -7.27 7.95 1.46
C TYR A 102 -6.89 9.38 1.83
N ASN A 103 -7.88 10.19 2.23
CA ASN A 103 -7.62 11.42 2.97
C ASN A 103 -7.11 11.13 4.38
N TYR A 104 -6.18 11.97 4.83
CA TYR A 104 -5.67 12.03 6.19
C TYR A 104 -6.59 12.88 7.05
#